data_AF-A0A353YC10-F1
#
_entry.id   AF-A0A353YC10-F1
#
_cell.length_a   1.000
_cell.length_b   1.000
_cell.length_c   1.000
_cell.angle_alpha   90.00
_cell.angle_beta   90.00
_cell.angle_gamma   90.00
#
_symmetry.space_group_name_H-M   'P 1'
#
loop_
_entity.id
_entity.type
_entity.pdbx_description
1 polymer ?
#
loop_
_entity_poly.entity_id
_entity_poly.type
_entity_poly.pdbx_seq_one_letter_code
_entity_poly.pdbx_strand_id
1 'polypeptide(L)'
;MALLDLGCINDAGQLAGSFNYGSGAPDHGFVYCGGSFTTIDVPGAFGTEVLGINDAGQIVGLFYDSSGNPGTGFVTTTPVPGAFPLFASGLGVMGWLARRKKRMAAVAS
;
A
#
# COMPACT_ATOMS: atom_id res chain seq x y z
N MET A 1 17.27 1.06 -16.36
CA MET A 1 17.24 -0.24 -15.67
C MET A 1 16.91 0.09 -14.23
N ALA A 2 15.75 -0.34 -13.73
CA ALA A 2 15.43 -0.16 -12.31
C ALA A 2 16.25 -1.20 -11.52
N LEU A 3 17.02 -0.74 -10.54
CA LEU A 3 17.64 -1.64 -9.56
C LEU A 3 16.62 -1.88 -8.46
N LEU A 4 16.30 -3.15 -8.20
CA LEU A 4 15.51 -3.56 -7.05
C LEU A 4 16.50 -3.94 -5.95
N ASP A 5 16.48 -3.23 -4.83
CA ASP A 5 17.16 -3.68 -3.62
C ASP A 5 16.13 -4.30 -2.66
N LEU A 6 16.30 -5.61 -2.39
CA LEU A 6 15.50 -6.30 -1.39
C LEU A 6 16.03 -5.89 -0.01
N GLY A 7 15.27 -5.08 0.72
CA GLY A 7 15.65 -4.63 2.06
C GLY A 7 15.41 -5.71 3.13
N CYS A 8 14.34 -6.50 3.01
CA CYS A 8 13.91 -7.42 4.07
C CYS A 8 12.77 -8.37 3.66
N ILE A 9 12.63 -9.51 4.36
CA ILE A 9 11.53 -10.49 4.26
C ILE A 9 11.00 -10.82 5.66
N ASN A 10 9.68 -11.04 5.83
CA ASN A 10 9.08 -11.54 7.08
C ASN A 10 8.51 -12.98 6.96
N ASP A 11 8.12 -13.57 8.09
CA ASP A 11 7.59 -14.94 8.16
C ASP A 11 6.29 -15.16 7.37
N ALA A 12 5.57 -14.08 7.03
CA ALA A 12 4.40 -14.11 6.16
C ALA A 12 4.76 -14.12 4.66
N GLY A 13 6.05 -14.11 4.31
CA GLY A 13 6.53 -14.09 2.93
C GLY A 13 6.39 -12.73 2.25
N GLN A 14 6.28 -11.64 3.02
CA GLN A 14 6.25 -10.28 2.49
C GLN A 14 7.70 -9.78 2.31
N LEU A 15 7.99 -9.22 1.14
CA LEU A 15 9.26 -8.56 0.84
C LEU A 15 9.07 -7.06 0.92
N ALA A 16 10.00 -6.33 1.53
CA ALA A 16 10.00 -4.88 1.47
C ALA A 16 11.39 -4.36 1.09
N GLY A 17 11.44 -3.21 0.43
CA GLY A 17 12.68 -2.64 -0.06
C GLY A 17 12.46 -1.34 -0.79
N SER A 18 13.48 -0.90 -1.52
CA SER A 18 13.44 0.33 -2.31
C SER A 18 13.85 0.10 -3.74
N PHE A 19 13.34 0.93 -4.64
CA PHE A 19 13.72 0.93 -6.04
C PHE A 19 13.80 2.37 -6.56
N ASN A 20 14.61 2.58 -7.59
CA ASN A 20 14.71 3.85 -8.29
C ASN A 20 14.65 3.65 -9.81
N TYR A 21 14.22 4.69 -10.53
CA TYR A 21 14.08 4.62 -12.00
C TYR A 21 15.38 4.94 -12.77
N GLY A 22 16.47 5.29 -12.08
CA GLY A 22 17.77 5.59 -12.67
C GLY A 22 18.51 6.74 -11.97
N SER A 23 19.65 7.16 -12.55
CA SER A 23 20.52 8.22 -12.02
C SER A 23 19.75 9.53 -11.79
N GLY A 24 19.58 9.91 -10.52
CA GLY A 24 18.93 11.15 -10.09
C GLY A 24 17.42 11.05 -9.87
N ALA A 25 16.81 9.88 -10.08
CA ALA A 25 15.45 9.62 -9.64
C ALA A 25 15.42 9.36 -8.13
N PRO A 26 14.39 9.85 -7.41
CA PRO A 26 14.25 9.54 -6.00
C PRO A 26 13.97 8.05 -5.78
N ASP A 27 14.36 7.55 -4.60
CA ASP A 27 14.01 6.21 -4.17
C ASP A 27 12.52 6.13 -3.84
N HIS A 28 11.93 4.99 -4.17
CA HIS A 28 10.56 4.64 -3.82
C HIS A 28 10.57 3.39 -2.96
N GLY A 29 9.82 3.40 -1.86
CA GLY A 29 9.61 2.20 -1.07
C GLY A 29 8.68 1.23 -1.77
N PHE A 30 8.80 -0.05 -1.51
CA PHE A 30 7.83 -1.05 -1.95
C PHE A 30 7.63 -2.14 -0.92
N VAL A 31 6.45 -2.75 -0.99
CA VAL A 31 6.16 -4.06 -0.40
C VAL A 31 5.63 -5.00 -1.48
N TYR A 32 6.13 -6.22 -1.49
CA TYR A 32 5.67 -7.29 -2.35
C TYR A 32 5.13 -8.44 -1.52
N CYS A 33 3.88 -8.82 -1.78
CA CYS A 33 3.17 -9.87 -1.04
C CYS A 33 2.38 -10.73 -2.03
N GLY A 34 2.73 -12.01 -2.14
CA GLY A 34 1.95 -12.99 -2.89
C GLY A 34 1.66 -12.63 -4.35
N GLY A 35 2.61 -11.99 -5.06
CA GLY A 35 2.40 -11.54 -6.44
C GLY A 35 1.99 -10.09 -6.60
N SER A 36 1.58 -9.41 -5.53
CA SER A 36 1.18 -8.01 -5.56
C SER A 36 2.32 -7.10 -5.14
N PHE A 37 2.63 -6.11 -5.97
CA PHE A 37 3.61 -5.06 -5.70
C PHE A 37 2.88 -3.76 -5.33
N THR A 38 3.23 -3.18 -4.19
CA THR A 38 2.63 -1.93 -3.70
C THR A 38 3.73 -0.93 -3.40
N THR A 39 3.62 0.28 -3.95
CA THR A 39 4.56 1.36 -3.68
C THR A 39 4.25 2.06 -2.35
N ILE A 40 5.29 2.51 -1.67
CA ILE A 40 5.24 3.25 -0.42
C ILE A 40 5.93 4.59 -0.70
N ASP A 41 5.12 5.64 -0.82
CA ASP A 41 5.57 7.00 -1.04
C ASP A 41 5.04 7.90 0.08
N VAL A 42 5.94 8.56 0.80
CA VAL A 42 5.54 9.54 1.83
C VAL A 42 5.09 10.84 1.14
N PRO A 43 3.87 11.35 1.41
CA PRO A 43 3.40 12.59 0.80
C PRO A 43 4.31 13.77 1.13
N GLY A 44 4.79 14.48 0.11
CA GLY A 44 5.67 15.64 0.25
C GLY A 44 7.16 15.30 0.44
N ALA A 45 7.53 14.02 0.49
CA ALA A 45 8.92 13.60 0.41
C ALA A 45 9.43 13.61 -1.03
N PHE A 46 10.73 13.85 -1.19
CA PHE A 46 11.44 13.66 -2.45
C PHE A 46 11.65 12.18 -2.73
N GLY A 47 12.18 11.42 -1.76
CA GLY A 47 12.38 9.98 -1.85
C GLY A 47 11.98 9.24 -0.57
N THR A 48 11.68 7.96 -0.69
CA THR A 48 11.28 7.07 0.40
C THR A 48 12.14 5.81 0.39
N GLU A 49 12.84 5.57 1.48
CA GLU A 49 13.69 4.40 1.69
C GLU A 49 13.07 3.47 2.73
N VAL A 50 12.99 2.18 2.41
CA VAL A 50 12.49 1.14 3.32
C VAL A 50 13.68 0.42 3.94
N LEU A 51 13.75 0.44 5.28
CA LEU A 51 14.83 -0.16 6.04
C LEU A 51 14.50 -1.55 6.59
N GLY A 52 13.23 -1.86 6.82
CA GLY A 52 12.86 -3.09 7.49
C GLY A 52 11.37 -3.39 7.47
N ILE A 53 11.03 -4.67 7.62
CA ILE A 53 9.68 -5.18 7.88
C ILE A 53 9.75 -6.20 9.02
N ASN A 54 8.75 -6.23 9.91
CA ASN A 54 8.62 -7.26 10.95
C ASN A 54 7.49 -8.25 10.64
N ASP A 55 7.36 -9.31 11.46
CA ASP A 55 6.34 -10.36 11.27
C ASP A 55 4.90 -9.87 11.49
N ALA A 56 4.74 -8.71 12.15
CA ALA A 56 3.45 -8.03 12.25
C ALA A 56 3.10 -7.22 10.97
N GLY A 57 3.95 -7.25 9.94
CA GLY A 57 3.76 -6.50 8.70
C GLY A 57 3.99 -4.99 8.85
N GLN A 58 4.70 -4.57 9.91
CA GLN A 58 5.08 -3.18 10.10
C GLN A 58 6.38 -2.91 9.38
N ILE A 59 6.39 -1.86 8.57
CA ILE A 59 7.49 -1.42 7.75
C ILE A 59 8.06 -0.15 8.37
N VAL A 60 9.39 -0.10 8.51
CA VAL A 60 10.14 1.06 8.99
C VAL A 60 11.01 1.61 7.87
N GLY A 61 11.17 2.93 7.82
CA GLY A 61 11.93 3.58 6.76
C GLY A 61 12.25 5.03 7.05
N LEU A 62 12.97 5.65 6.12
CA LEU A 62 13.29 7.07 6.10
C LEU A 62 12.69 7.70 4.85
N PHE A 63 12.44 9.00 4.90
CA PHE A 63 12.12 9.76 3.70
C PHE A 63 13.10 10.92 3.59
N TYR A 64 13.31 11.40 2.38
CA TYR A 64 14.26 12.46 2.06
C TYR A 64 13.51 13.70 1.60
N ASP A 65 14.00 14.88 1.96
CA ASP A 65 13.54 16.14 1.36
C ASP A 65 14.16 16.35 -0.03
N SER A 66 13.74 17.41 -0.73
CA SER A 66 14.26 17.76 -2.07
C SER A 66 15.75 18.12 -2.10
N SER A 67 16.38 18.32 -0.94
CA SER A 67 17.81 18.57 -0.79
C SER A 67 18.59 17.29 -0.48
N GLY A 68 17.91 16.14 -0.39
CA GLY A 68 18.51 14.84 -0.04
C GLY A 68 18.78 14.67 1.45
N ASN A 69 18.26 15.55 2.32
CA ASN A 69 18.41 15.37 3.75
C ASN A 69 17.42 14.31 4.25
N PRO A 70 17.85 13.36 5.09
CA PRO A 70 16.92 12.44 5.73
C PRO A 70 15.98 13.23 6.66
N GLY A 71 14.68 13.10 6.41
CA GLY A 71 13.61 13.52 7.30
C GLY A 71 13.38 12.53 8.44
N THR A 72 12.26 12.69 9.14
CA THR A 72 11.91 11.81 10.27
C THR A 72 11.61 10.38 9.77
N GLY A 73 12.01 9.36 10.53
CA GLY A 73 11.62 7.98 10.20
C GLY A 73 10.10 7.77 10.25
N PHE A 74 9.59 6.91 9.37
CA PHE A 74 8.18 6.52 9.34
C PHE A 74 8.01 5.06 9.75
N VAL A 75 6.84 4.76 10.32
CA VAL A 75 6.35 3.41 10.51
C VAL A 75 5.01 3.31 9.79
N THR A 76 4.90 2.38 8.85
CA THR A 76 3.65 2.11 8.14
C THR A 76 3.33 0.63 8.23
N THR A 77 2.05 0.26 8.15
CA THR A 77 1.68 -1.15 7.98
C THR A 77 1.66 -1.47 6.49
N THR A 78 1.82 -2.74 6.12
CA THR A 78 1.61 -3.16 4.73
C THR A 78 0.26 -2.63 4.25
N PRO A 79 0.23 -1.74 3.24
CA PRO A 79 -1.04 -1.25 2.72
C PRO A 79 -1.76 -2.46 2.16
N VAL A 80 -2.92 -2.83 2.71
CA VAL A 80 -3.73 -3.90 2.11
C VAL A 80 -4.09 -3.39 0.71
N PRO A 81 -3.63 -4.02 -0.38
CA PRO A 81 -3.96 -3.55 -1.71
C PRO A 81 -5.48 -3.60 -1.85
N GLY A 82 -6.13 -2.43 -1.87
CA GLY A 82 -7.56 -2.33 -2.11
C GLY A 82 -8.49 -2.51 -0.90
N ALA A 83 -8.20 -1.97 0.29
CA ALA A 83 -9.25 -1.86 1.31
C ALA A 83 -10.50 -1.09 0.78
N PHE A 84 -10.29 -0.07 -0.06
CA PHE A 84 -11.37 0.74 -0.63
C PHE A 84 -12.41 -0.03 -1.48
N PRO A 85 -12.04 -0.90 -2.46
CA PRO A 85 -13.00 -1.71 -3.20
C PRO A 85 -13.74 -2.76 -2.34
N LEU A 86 -13.14 -3.27 -1.26
CA LEU A 86 -13.81 -4.18 -0.32
C LEU A 86 -14.93 -3.47 0.46
N PHE A 87 -14.69 -2.25 0.95
CA PHE A 87 -15.73 -1.44 1.58
C PHE A 87 -16.84 -1.01 0.59
N ALA A 88 -16.47 -0.66 -0.65
CA ALA A 88 -17.42 -0.26 -1.69
C ALA A 88 -18.32 -1.41 -2.17
N SER A 89 -17.77 -2.62 -2.32
CA SER A 89 -18.54 -3.81 -2.70
C SER A 89 -19.56 -4.22 -1.63
N GLY A 90 -19.22 -4.09 -0.35
CA GLY A 90 -20.16 -4.31 0.77
C GLY A 90 -21.37 -3.38 0.74
N LEU A 91 -21.18 -2.08 0.54
CA LEU A 91 -22.28 -1.09 0.46
C LEU A 91 -23.14 -1.28 -0.80
N GLY A 92 -22.54 -1.66 -1.93
CA GLY A 92 -23.25 -1.95 -3.17
C GLY A 92 -24.22 -3.13 -3.04
N VAL A 93 -23.80 -4.22 -2.41
CA VAL A 93 -24.65 -5.40 -2.13
C VAL A 93 -25.81 -5.03 -1.20
N MET A 94 -25.56 -4.26 -0.15
CA MET A 94 -26.62 -3.80 0.77
C MET A 94 -27.64 -2.88 0.08
N GLY A 95 -27.17 -1.97 -0.78
CA GLY A 95 -28.04 -1.14 -1.61
C GLY A 95 -28.91 -1.96 -2.57
N TRP A 96 -28.35 -3.01 -3.19
CA TRP A 96 -29.09 -3.91 -4.08
C TRP A 96 -30.15 -4.75 -3.34
N LEU A 97 -29.80 -5.31 -2.18
CA LEU A 97 -30.73 -6.07 -1.34
C LEU A 97 -31.91 -5.19 -0.85
N ALA A 98 -31.62 -3.96 -0.43
CA ALA A 98 -32.64 -3.01 -0.03
C ALA A 98 -33.60 -2.65 -1.19
N ARG A 99 -33.06 -2.46 -2.40
CA ARG A 99 -33.86 -2.23 -3.61
C ARG A 99 -34.71 -3.44 -3.98
N ARG A 100 -34.18 -4.66 -3.84
CA ARG A 100 -34.91 -5.90 -4.11
C ARG A 100 -36.11 -6.08 -3.17
N LYS A 101 -35.93 -5.80 -1.87
CA LYS A 101 -37.00 -5.86 -0.87
C LYS A 101 -38.13 -4.87 -1.17
N LYS A 102 -37.81 -3.65 -1.58
CA LYS A 102 -38.82 -2.64 -2.01
C LYS A 102 -39.56 -3.05 -3.28
N ARG A 103 -38.87 -3.64 -4.26
CA ARG A 103 -39.48 -4.11 -5.52
C ARG A 103 -40.41 -5.29 -5.32
N MET A 104 -40.11 -6.17 -4.37
CA MET A 104 -41.00 -7.29 -4.02
C MET A 104 -42.27 -6.84 -3.31
N ALA A 105 -42.20 -5.80 -2.47
CA ALA A 105 -43.36 -5.24 -1.80
C ALA A 105 -44.33 -4.52 -2.76
N ALA A 106 -43.81 -3.93 -3.85
CA ALA A 106 -44.61 -3.20 -4.85
C ALA A 106 -45.25 -4.09 -5.93
N VAL A 107 -44.82 -5.36 -6.05
CA VAL A 107 -45.40 -6.34 -7.01
C VAL A 107 -46.47 -7.22 -6.35
N ALA A 108 -46.59 -7.18 -5.03
CA ALA A 108 -47.55 -7.96 -4.25
C ALA A 108 -48.84 -7.18 -3.87
N SER A 109 -49.04 -5.99 -4.44
CA SER A 109 -50.25 -5.13 -4.32
C SER A 109 -50.96 -5.02 -5.65
#